data_AF-A0A2D6P7E8-F1
#
_entry.id   AF-A0A2D6P7E8-F1
#
_cell.length_a   1.000
_cell.length_b   1.000
_cell.length_c   1.000
_cell.angle_alpha   90.00
_cell.angle_beta   90.00
_cell.angle_gamma   90.00
#
_symmetry.space_group_name_H-M   'P 1'
#
loop_
_entity.id
_entity.type
_entity.pdbx_description
1 polymer ?
#
loop_
_entity_poly.entity_id
_entity_poly.type
_entity_poly.pdbx_seq_one_letter_code
_entity_poly.pdbx_strand_id
1 'polypeptide(L)'
;MDNITKALYSNHINIIRNESEEIEEYDVVNEQDITELIEFLKHYKPDVNEAEYQGRKVKLGKPTRGDVKKFKVYVKNPKGNVVKVNFGHKGKGGEKTMRIKKSDPARRKSFRARHNCDNPGPRHKARYWSCRKW
;
A
#
# COMPACT_ATOMS: atom_id res chain seq x y z
N MET A 1 -5.20 29.23 -12.09
CA MET A 1 -5.00 27.87 -11.55
C MET A 1 -6.04 26.95 -12.17
N ASP A 2 -5.58 25.99 -12.97
CA ASP A 2 -6.41 25.10 -13.77
C ASP A 2 -7.29 24.19 -12.91
N ASN A 3 -8.41 23.74 -13.48
CA ASN A 3 -9.32 22.79 -12.80
C ASN A 3 -8.61 21.49 -12.41
N ILE A 4 -7.56 21.12 -13.15
CA ILE A 4 -6.69 19.98 -12.86
C ILE A 4 -5.87 20.22 -11.58
N THR A 5 -5.31 21.42 -11.41
CA THR A 5 -4.56 21.77 -10.20
C THR A 5 -5.48 21.82 -8.99
N LYS A 6 -6.68 22.41 -9.11
CA LYS A 6 -7.68 22.39 -8.03
C LYS A 6 -8.11 20.96 -7.64
N ALA A 7 -8.31 20.09 -8.61
CA ALA A 7 -8.66 18.68 -8.37
C ALA A 7 -7.51 17.89 -7.73
N LEU A 8 -6.25 18.17 -8.08
CA LEU A 8 -5.08 17.54 -7.46
C LEU A 8 -4.91 18.00 -6.01
N TYR A 9 -5.03 19.31 -5.74
CA TYR A 9 -4.99 19.86 -4.38
C TYR A 9 -6.12 19.31 -3.51
N SER A 10 -7.36 19.26 -4.03
CA SER A 10 -8.51 18.73 -3.30
C SER A 10 -8.38 17.23 -3.02
N ASN A 11 -7.86 16.45 -3.97
CA ASN A 11 -7.58 15.02 -3.73
C ASN A 11 -6.45 14.81 -2.71
N HIS A 12 -5.43 15.65 -2.70
CA HIS A 12 -4.34 15.57 -1.72
C HIS A 12 -4.86 15.87 -0.30
N ILE A 13 -5.69 16.90 -0.14
CA ILE A 13 -6.33 17.26 1.14
C ILE A 13 -7.28 16.14 1.61
N ASN A 14 -8.01 15.49 0.69
CA ASN A 14 -8.91 14.38 1.04
C ASN A 14 -8.17 13.07 1.37
N ILE A 15 -6.95 12.87 0.87
CA ILE A 15 -6.09 11.75 1.30
C ILE A 15 -5.61 11.97 2.74
N ILE A 16 -5.23 13.21 3.09
CA ILE A 16 -4.87 13.59 4.46
C ILE A 16 -6.07 13.43 5.41
N ARG A 17 -7.27 13.87 5.03
CA ARG A 17 -8.49 13.76 5.87
C ARG A 17 -9.02 12.33 6.09
N ASN A 18 -8.70 11.37 5.22
CA ASN A 18 -9.18 9.98 5.37
C ASN A 18 -8.25 9.11 6.24
N GLU A 19 -7.13 9.66 6.67
CA GLU A 19 -6.19 9.05 7.63
C GLU A 19 -6.25 9.85 8.93
N SER A 20 -7.47 10.16 9.40
CA SER A 20 -7.72 10.79 10.70
C SER A 20 -7.42 9.81 11.83
N GLU A 21 -6.15 9.44 11.99
CA GLU A 21 -5.59 9.60 13.32
C GLU A 21 -5.75 11.11 13.61
N GLU A 22 -6.42 11.45 14.70
CA GLU A 22 -6.45 12.81 15.19
C GLU A 22 -4.98 13.19 15.45
N ILE A 23 -4.35 13.84 14.46
CA ILE A 23 -2.98 14.31 14.59
C ILE A 23 -3.09 15.49 15.55
N GLU A 24 -2.91 15.23 16.84
CA GLU A 24 -2.67 16.29 17.81
C GLU A 24 -1.39 17.00 17.36
N GLU A 25 -1.57 18.17 16.75
CA GLU A 25 -0.49 19.10 16.46
C GLU A 25 0.02 19.61 17.81
N TYR A 26 1.13 19.02 18.27
CA TYR A 26 1.80 19.43 19.50
C TYR A 26 2.87 20.46 19.15
N ASP A 27 2.61 21.71 19.49
CA ASP A 27 3.61 22.77 19.39
C ASP A 27 4.67 22.55 20.47
N VAL A 28 5.92 22.37 20.04
CA VAL A 28 7.07 22.23 20.94
C VAL A 28 7.43 23.62 21.45
N VAL A 29 6.94 23.99 22.64
CA VAL A 29 7.13 25.34 23.20
C VAL A 29 8.09 25.33 24.38
N ASN A 30 8.24 24.20 25.09
CA ASN A 30 9.02 24.09 26.32
C ASN A 30 10.26 23.17 26.19
N GLU A 31 11.26 23.35 27.07
CA GLU A 31 12.46 22.49 27.13
C GLU A 31 12.12 21.02 27.41
N GLN A 32 11.06 20.75 28.17
CA GLN A 32 10.53 19.40 28.41
C GLN A 32 10.10 18.72 27.11
N ASP A 33 9.34 19.44 26.27
CA ASP A 33 8.78 18.96 25.00
C ASP A 33 9.89 18.58 23.99
N ILE A 34 10.95 19.38 23.96
CA ILE A 34 12.15 19.12 23.13
C ILE A 34 12.80 17.82 23.58
N THR A 35 12.88 17.59 24.90
CA THR A 35 13.50 16.40 25.47
C THR A 35 12.69 15.15 25.12
N GLU A 36 11.37 15.20 25.25
CA GLU A 36 10.45 14.11 24.88
C GLU A 36 10.52 13.80 23.37
N LEU A 37 10.56 14.83 22.51
CA LEU A 37 10.71 14.64 21.07
C LEU A 37 12.06 13.97 20.72
N ILE A 38 13.16 14.40 21.34
CA ILE A 38 14.48 13.80 21.14
C ILE A 38 14.47 12.33 21.57
N GLU A 39 13.82 12.02 22.69
CA GLU A 39 13.70 10.65 23.19
C GLU A 39 12.83 9.78 22.27
N PHE A 40 11.71 10.31 21.77
CA PHE A 40 10.90 9.65 20.76
C PHE A 40 11.70 9.36 19.48
N LEU A 41 12.41 10.35 18.93
CA LEU A 41 13.20 10.19 17.70
C LEU A 41 14.35 9.19 17.87
N LYS A 42 14.98 9.12 19.04
CA LYS A 42 16.02 8.11 19.35
C LYS A 42 15.46 6.68 19.35
N HIS A 43 14.22 6.50 19.78
CA HIS A 43 13.57 5.19 19.84
C HIS A 43 12.76 4.86 18.57
N TYR A 44 12.45 5.86 17.75
CA TYR A 44 11.71 5.69 16.50
C TYR A 44 12.56 4.97 15.45
N LYS A 45 12.28 3.68 15.25
CA LYS A 45 12.85 2.87 14.16
C LYS A 45 11.83 2.78 13.03
N PRO A 46 11.93 3.61 11.97
CA PRO A 46 11.02 3.48 10.84
C PRO A 46 11.17 2.08 10.23
N ASP A 47 10.05 1.43 9.92
CA ASP A 47 10.08 0.12 9.28
C ASP A 47 10.76 0.26 7.91
N VAL A 48 11.98 -0.25 7.80
CA VAL A 48 12.79 -0.09 6.59
C VAL A 48 12.11 -0.87 5.48
N ASN A 49 11.52 -0.14 4.53
CA ASN A 49 10.79 -0.70 3.40
C ASN A 49 11.72 -1.26 2.31
N GLU A 50 13.00 -1.43 2.60
CA GLU A 50 14.01 -1.95 1.68
C GLU A 50 14.52 -3.29 2.19
N ALA A 51 14.63 -4.25 1.29
CA ALA A 51 15.20 -5.55 1.61
C ALA A 51 15.92 -6.15 0.42
N GLU A 52 16.72 -7.17 0.66
CA GLU A 52 17.40 -7.91 -0.39
C GLU A 52 16.58 -9.16 -0.75
N TYR A 53 16.40 -9.37 -2.06
CA TYR A 53 15.77 -10.58 -2.60
C TYR A 53 16.65 -11.12 -3.72
N GLN A 54 17.22 -12.31 -3.51
CA GLN A 54 18.12 -12.97 -4.46
C GLN A 54 19.26 -12.05 -4.95
N GLY A 55 19.93 -11.34 -4.02
CA GLY A 55 21.05 -10.44 -4.32
C GLY A 55 20.64 -9.09 -4.95
N ARG A 56 19.35 -8.75 -4.96
CA ARG A 56 18.85 -7.46 -5.47
C ARG A 56 18.11 -6.67 -4.40
N LYS A 57 18.38 -5.37 -4.30
CA LYS A 57 17.60 -4.45 -3.46
C LYS A 57 16.19 -4.29 -4.02
N VAL A 58 15.18 -4.57 -3.20
CA VAL A 58 13.76 -4.48 -3.56
C VAL A 58 12.99 -3.62 -2.55
N LYS A 59 12.03 -2.85 -3.06
CA LYS A 59 11.08 -2.09 -2.23
C LYS A 59 9.95 -3.01 -1.77
N LEU A 60 9.79 -3.15 -0.47
CA LEU A 60 8.75 -3.93 0.17
C LEU A 60 7.40 -3.21 0.10
N GLY A 61 6.32 -3.98 0.08
CA GLY A 61 4.95 -3.48 0.21
C GLY A 61 4.42 -2.67 -0.98
N LYS A 62 5.23 -2.35 -1.98
CA LYS A 62 4.84 -1.60 -3.18
C LYS A 62 4.59 -2.54 -4.37
N PRO A 63 3.34 -2.69 -4.85
CA PRO A 63 3.07 -3.46 -6.05
C PRO A 63 3.67 -2.82 -7.29
N THR A 64 4.38 -3.63 -8.07
CA THR A 64 4.99 -3.29 -9.36
C THR A 64 4.43 -4.19 -10.47
N ARG A 65 4.73 -3.89 -11.75
CA ARG A 65 4.36 -4.77 -12.87
C ARG A 65 5.07 -6.12 -12.74
N GLY A 66 4.32 -7.21 -12.89
CA GLY A 66 4.80 -8.57 -12.68
C GLY A 66 5.16 -9.32 -13.96
N ASP A 67 6.01 -10.35 -13.78
CA ASP A 67 6.51 -11.18 -14.88
C ASP A 67 5.54 -12.35 -15.13
N VAL A 68 5.09 -13.04 -14.07
CA VAL A 68 4.18 -14.18 -14.15
C VAL A 68 2.70 -13.75 -14.15
N LYS A 69 2.36 -12.79 -13.29
CA LYS A 69 1.02 -12.21 -13.17
C LYS A 69 1.08 -10.71 -13.45
N LYS A 70 -0.06 -10.02 -13.43
CA LYS A 70 -0.13 -8.60 -13.81
C LYS A 70 0.73 -7.73 -12.91
N PHE A 71 0.72 -8.05 -11.62
CA PHE A 71 1.49 -7.34 -10.61
C PHE A 71 2.32 -8.31 -9.78
N LYS A 72 3.45 -7.81 -9.27
CA LYS A 72 4.27 -8.47 -8.25
C LYS A 72 4.50 -7.54 -7.08
N VAL A 73 4.72 -8.09 -5.90
CA VAL A 73 5.06 -7.34 -4.69
C VAL A 73 5.95 -8.18 -3.80
N TYR A 74 6.91 -7.54 -3.16
CA TYR A 74 7.79 -8.16 -2.18
C TYR A 74 7.27 -7.86 -0.78
N VAL A 75 7.19 -8.89 0.05
CA VAL A 75 6.68 -8.78 1.43
C VAL A 75 7.48 -9.69 2.34
N LYS A 76 7.68 -9.28 3.59
CA LYS A 76 8.19 -10.17 4.63
C LYS A 76 7.07 -11.14 5.06
N ASN A 77 7.39 -12.41 5.16
CA ASN A 77 6.51 -13.40 5.78
C ASN A 77 6.68 -13.35 7.32
N PRO A 78 5.82 -14.04 8.10
CA PRO A 78 5.98 -14.10 9.56
C PRO A 78 7.29 -14.74 10.02
N LYS A 79 7.98 -15.48 9.13
CA LYS A 79 9.30 -16.08 9.38
C LYS A 79 10.46 -15.11 9.09
N GLY A 80 10.18 -13.84 8.75
CA GLY A 80 11.18 -12.82 8.42
C GLY A 80 11.70 -12.85 6.98
N ASN A 81 11.34 -13.86 6.18
CA ASN A 81 11.84 -14.01 4.81
C ASN A 81 11.07 -13.11 3.83
N VAL A 82 11.80 -12.47 2.91
CA VAL A 82 11.21 -11.72 1.80
C VAL A 82 10.68 -12.69 0.75
N VAL A 83 9.38 -12.63 0.49
CA VAL A 83 8.72 -13.45 -0.54
C VAL A 83 8.16 -12.58 -1.66
N LYS A 84 8.27 -13.09 -2.89
CA LYS A 84 7.68 -12.48 -4.10
C LYS A 84 6.27 -13.00 -4.32
N VAL A 85 5.27 -12.14 -4.13
CA VAL A 85 3.85 -12.48 -4.38
C VAL A 85 3.43 -11.95 -5.75
N ASN A 86 2.95 -12.84 -6.61
CA ASN A 86 2.42 -12.49 -7.94
C ASN A 86 0.88 -12.51 -7.90
N PHE A 87 0.22 -11.46 -8.41
CA PHE A 87 -1.23 -11.35 -8.35
C PHE A 87 -1.83 -10.57 -9.54
N GLY A 88 -3.16 -10.67 -9.67
CA GLY A 88 -3.91 -10.07 -10.77
C GLY A 88 -3.85 -10.91 -12.05
N HIS A 89 -4.91 -10.82 -12.84
CA HIS A 89 -5.01 -11.52 -14.12
C HIS A 89 -4.07 -10.90 -15.15
N LYS A 90 -3.23 -11.72 -15.79
CA LYS A 90 -2.38 -11.37 -16.94
C LYS A 90 -2.87 -12.20 -18.14
N GLY A 91 -3.01 -11.57 -19.31
CA GLY A 91 -3.36 -12.28 -20.55
C GLY A 91 -2.29 -13.31 -20.94
N LYS A 92 -2.65 -14.32 -21.73
CA LYS A 92 -1.70 -15.32 -22.21
C LYS A 92 -1.02 -14.82 -23.49
N GLY A 93 0.24 -15.19 -23.74
CA GLY A 93 0.87 -15.01 -25.06
C GLY A 93 0.82 -13.60 -25.67
N GLY A 94 0.87 -12.52 -24.86
CA GLY A 94 0.79 -11.14 -25.37
C GLY A 94 -0.62 -10.57 -25.48
N GLU A 95 -1.66 -11.32 -25.11
CA GLU A 95 -3.04 -10.83 -25.06
C GLU A 95 -3.21 -9.63 -24.13
N LYS A 96 -4.14 -8.74 -24.50
CA LYS A 96 -4.48 -7.55 -23.72
C LYS A 96 -4.95 -7.95 -22.33
N THR A 97 -4.29 -7.38 -21.32
CA THR A 97 -4.68 -7.65 -19.94
C THR A 97 -5.92 -6.83 -19.56
N MET A 98 -6.96 -7.53 -19.12
CA MET A 98 -8.22 -6.91 -18.69
C MET A 98 -8.01 -5.78 -17.66
N ARG A 99 -8.74 -4.68 -17.83
CA ARG A 99 -8.76 -3.55 -16.90
C ARG A 99 -9.78 -3.81 -15.80
N ILE A 100 -9.36 -3.61 -14.56
CA ILE A 100 -10.24 -3.66 -13.39
C ILE A 100 -11.11 -2.40 -13.38
N LYS A 101 -12.43 -2.57 -13.26
CA LYS A 101 -13.40 -1.48 -13.12
C LYS A 101 -13.58 -1.11 -11.65
N LYS A 102 -12.53 -0.58 -11.01
CA LYS A 102 -12.53 -0.24 -9.58
C LYS A 102 -13.51 0.90 -9.23
N SER A 103 -13.69 1.84 -10.16
CA SER A 103 -14.59 2.99 -10.00
C SER A 103 -16.07 2.61 -10.06
N ASP A 104 -16.41 1.42 -10.54
CA ASP A 104 -17.78 0.93 -10.59
C ASP A 104 -18.11 0.23 -9.25
N PRO A 105 -19.00 0.82 -8.41
CA PRO A 105 -19.27 0.31 -7.07
C PRO A 105 -19.93 -1.07 -7.08
N ALA A 106 -20.78 -1.36 -8.08
CA ALA A 106 -21.42 -2.66 -8.20
C ALA A 106 -20.40 -3.76 -8.52
N ARG A 107 -19.48 -3.50 -9.46
CA ARG A 107 -18.41 -4.44 -9.80
C ARG A 107 -17.44 -4.64 -8.62
N ARG A 108 -17.12 -3.57 -7.90
CA ARG A 108 -16.27 -3.65 -6.71
C ARG A 108 -16.92 -4.47 -5.61
N LYS A 109 -18.20 -4.21 -5.28
CA LYS A 109 -18.97 -4.96 -4.28
C LYS A 109 -19.01 -6.46 -4.64
N SER A 110 -19.35 -6.79 -5.88
CA SER A 110 -19.42 -8.18 -6.33
C SER A 110 -18.06 -8.89 -6.35
N PHE A 111 -16.96 -8.19 -6.62
CA PHE A 111 -15.62 -8.76 -6.48
C PHE A 111 -15.31 -9.04 -5.01
N ARG A 112 -15.53 -8.05 -4.13
CA ARG A 112 -15.22 -8.17 -2.70
C ARG A 112 -16.00 -9.30 -2.03
N ALA A 113 -17.29 -9.45 -2.36
CA ALA A 113 -18.14 -10.52 -1.84
C ALA A 113 -17.63 -11.92 -2.26
N ARG A 114 -17.38 -12.13 -3.56
CA ARG A 114 -16.91 -13.44 -4.08
C ARG A 114 -15.52 -13.84 -3.59
N HIS A 115 -14.71 -12.89 -3.14
CA HIS A 115 -13.35 -13.13 -2.69
C HIS A 115 -13.14 -12.95 -1.18
N ASN A 116 -14.22 -12.75 -0.40
CA ASN A 116 -14.17 -12.50 1.04
C ASN A 116 -13.10 -11.45 1.40
N CYS A 117 -13.18 -10.28 0.76
CA CYS A 117 -12.18 -9.23 0.93
C CYS A 117 -12.25 -8.49 2.27
N ASP A 118 -13.23 -8.83 3.11
CA ASP A 118 -13.34 -8.30 4.47
C ASP A 118 -12.38 -9.03 5.42
N ASN A 119 -12.11 -10.33 5.16
CA ASN A 119 -10.99 -11.06 5.76
C ASN A 119 -10.06 -11.66 4.68
N PRO A 120 -9.27 -10.82 3.98
CA PRO A 120 -8.52 -11.24 2.82
C PRO A 120 -7.29 -12.10 3.17
N GLY A 121 -7.00 -12.31 4.45
CA GLY A 121 -5.86 -13.09 4.94
C GLY A 121 -4.53 -12.33 4.93
N PRO A 122 -3.40 -13.03 5.13
CA PRO A 122 -2.14 -12.37 5.39
C PRO A 122 -1.50 -11.75 4.14
N ARG A 123 -0.64 -10.73 4.34
CA ARG A 123 0.03 -9.95 3.28
C ARG A 123 0.88 -10.79 2.33
N HIS A 124 1.33 -11.98 2.73
CA HIS A 124 2.13 -12.87 1.87
C HIS A 124 1.28 -13.77 0.95
N LYS A 125 -0.04 -13.58 0.88
CA LYS A 125 -0.94 -14.29 -0.03
C LYS A 125 -1.49 -13.35 -1.11
N ALA A 126 -1.73 -13.90 -2.31
CA ALA A 126 -2.19 -13.12 -3.46
C ALA A 126 -3.61 -12.53 -3.30
N ARG A 127 -4.45 -13.12 -2.44
CA ARG A 127 -5.81 -12.66 -2.16
C ARG A 127 -5.80 -11.27 -1.51
N TYR A 128 -4.96 -11.06 -0.50
CA TYR A 128 -4.74 -9.77 0.13
C TYR A 128 -4.50 -8.65 -0.89
N TRP A 129 -3.55 -8.88 -1.79
CA TRP A 129 -3.19 -7.88 -2.80
C TRP A 129 -4.25 -7.68 -3.87
N SER A 130 -4.96 -8.74 -4.25
CA SER A 130 -6.08 -8.66 -5.18
C SER A 130 -7.23 -7.82 -4.58
N CYS A 131 -7.58 -8.06 -3.31
CA CYS A 131 -8.58 -7.30 -2.57
C CYS A 131 -8.19 -5.84 -2.33
N ARG A 132 -6.90 -5.55 -2.09
CA ARG A 132 -6.40 -4.17 -1.98
C ARG A 132 -6.44 -3.43 -3.31
N LYS A 133 -6.25 -4.15 -4.43
CA LYS A 133 -6.23 -3.55 -5.76
C LYS A 133 -7.63 -3.27 -6.30
N TRP A 134 -8.64 -4.06 -5.89
CA TRP A 134 -10.06 -3.88 -6.20
C TRP A 134 -10.76 -2.92 -5.24
#